data_AF-A0A4V0NHB0-F1
#
_entry.id   AF-A0A4V0NHB0-F1
#
_cell.length_a   1.000
_cell.length_b   1.000
_cell.length_c   1.000
_cell.angle_alpha   90.00
_cell.angle_beta   90.00
_cell.angle_gamma   90.00
#
_symmetry.space_group_name_H-M   'P 1'
#
loop_
_entity.id
_entity.type
_entity.pdbx_description
1 polymer ?
#
loop_
_entity_poly.entity_id
_entity_poly.type
_entity_poly.pdbx_seq_one_letter_code
_entity_poly.pdbx_strand_id
1 'polypeptide(L)'
;MLTDERSLVELLRVVTVDVHEAASVEEALHRTIAHICDHLSWPVGHAYVPAADDPSLLLPTALWYLNDEVKFATFKAVTEATQFTPEVGLPGRVLASKQPVWVRNVTEDANFPRARLAKNLGVKAGFAFPVVVGAEVVAVLEFFSDAEYADDGKFTATIGRIARQLGRLFERKHAQEMLSRERDFMAGVMDLVDGLIVVLDARGRIVRMNSAAERALGSGRGPLEPRYLWELTPDPGASAQLKGLFEELGAGAPRKQVEVPWTARDGARRVTAWSGAVLRGKDEGLRFVIMTGIDLTERKRAEQERARLQDEVILAQEAALAKLTMPLIPICDDVVVLPLIGPLEAGRVRRVAEALARGIAERRTRTAILDLTGVDALDLAAIEALLEVVRVVGLLGARAVLTGIRPEVAHRLAESGVDLGRLAVKSSLQSGIAFAMRSR
;
A
#
# COMPACT_ATOMS: atom_id res chain seq x y z
N MET A 1 45.13 -49.85 18.81
CA MET A 1 43.77 -50.43 18.74
C MET A 1 43.39 -50.41 17.27
N LEU A 2 43.23 -51.58 16.64
CA LEU A 2 42.81 -51.67 15.24
C LEU A 2 41.35 -51.24 15.16
N THR A 3 41.07 -50.16 14.44
CA THR A 3 39.71 -49.69 14.18
C THR A 3 38.97 -50.78 13.40
N ASP A 4 37.94 -51.37 14.01
CA ASP A 4 37.12 -52.41 13.40
C ASP A 4 36.22 -51.79 12.32
N GLU A 5 36.10 -52.42 11.16
CA GLU A 5 35.29 -51.92 10.04
C GLU A 5 33.82 -51.72 10.47
N ARG A 6 33.36 -52.56 11.40
CA ARG A 6 32.03 -52.47 11.99
C ARG A 6 31.81 -51.19 12.82
N SER A 7 32.83 -50.73 13.55
CA SER A 7 32.70 -49.51 14.37
C SER A 7 32.68 -48.25 13.51
N LEU A 8 33.38 -48.24 12.38
CA LEU A 8 33.36 -47.14 11.42
C LEU A 8 32.02 -47.00 10.71
N VAL A 9 31.39 -48.12 10.35
CA VAL A 9 30.04 -48.13 9.78
C VAL A 9 29.04 -47.58 10.79
N GLU A 10 29.18 -47.92 12.07
CA GLU A 10 28.30 -47.41 13.12
C GLU A 10 28.49 -45.91 13.37
N LEU A 11 29.73 -45.42 13.41
CA LEU A 11 30.01 -43.97 13.50
C LEU A 11 29.33 -43.22 12.35
N LEU A 12 29.51 -43.69 11.11
CA LEU A 12 28.88 -43.07 9.95
C LEU A 12 27.35 -43.06 10.09
N ARG A 13 26.75 -44.17 10.57
CA ARG A 13 25.30 -44.28 10.76
C ARG A 13 24.79 -43.26 11.77
N VAL A 14 25.43 -43.15 12.94
CA VAL A 14 25.02 -42.21 14.00
C VAL A 14 25.15 -40.76 13.53
N VAL A 15 26.30 -40.40 12.94
CA VAL A 15 26.51 -39.05 12.39
C VAL A 15 25.49 -38.73 11.29
N THR A 16 25.17 -39.70 10.42
CA THR A 16 24.17 -39.51 9.36
C THR A 16 22.80 -39.11 9.92
N VAL A 17 22.33 -39.81 10.96
CA VAL A 17 21.04 -39.55 11.61
C VAL A 17 21.05 -38.17 12.24
N ASP A 18 22.07 -37.87 13.03
CA ASP A 18 22.18 -36.59 13.74
C ASP A 18 22.26 -35.39 12.80
N VAL A 19 23.02 -35.49 11.70
CA VAL A 19 23.10 -34.43 10.67
C VAL A 19 21.75 -34.21 9.99
N HIS A 20 20.94 -35.26 9.83
CA HIS A 20 19.60 -35.15 9.25
C HIS A 20 18.60 -34.47 10.19
N GLU A 21 18.68 -34.77 11.49
CA GLU A 21 17.77 -34.26 12.51
C GLU A 21 18.16 -32.88 13.07
N ALA A 22 19.40 -32.43 12.85
CA ALA A 22 19.89 -31.15 13.36
C ALA A 22 19.07 -29.94 12.86
N ALA A 23 18.73 -29.06 13.81
CA ALA A 23 18.00 -27.83 13.54
C ALA A 23 18.89 -26.76 12.88
N SER A 24 20.20 -26.79 13.13
CA SER A 24 21.18 -25.86 12.55
C SER A 24 22.46 -26.57 12.09
N VAL A 25 23.27 -25.87 11.28
CA VAL A 25 24.60 -26.33 10.90
C VAL A 25 25.51 -26.44 12.11
N GLU A 26 25.45 -25.46 13.01
CA GLU A 26 26.24 -25.41 14.25
C GLU A 26 25.98 -26.63 15.14
N GLU A 27 24.70 -26.99 15.32
CA GLU A 27 24.32 -28.18 16.08
C GLU A 27 24.85 -29.47 15.45
N ALA A 28 24.75 -29.62 14.13
CA ALA A 28 25.25 -30.79 13.42
C ALA A 28 26.78 -30.92 13.52
N LEU A 29 27.50 -29.80 13.40
CA LEU A 29 28.95 -29.76 13.59
C LEU A 29 29.33 -30.17 15.01
N HIS A 30 28.67 -29.61 16.03
CA HIS A 30 28.96 -29.92 17.43
C HIS A 30 28.72 -31.40 17.75
N ARG A 31 27.59 -31.96 17.33
CA ARG A 31 27.30 -33.40 17.50
C ARG A 31 28.31 -34.27 16.75
N THR A 32 28.67 -33.89 15.53
CA THR A 32 29.67 -34.64 14.74
C THR A 32 31.04 -34.64 15.40
N ILE A 33 31.46 -33.49 15.95
CA ILE A 33 32.70 -33.40 16.72
C ILE A 33 32.66 -34.37 17.90
N ALA A 34 31.58 -34.35 18.68
CA ALA A 34 31.43 -35.24 19.83
C ALA A 34 31.50 -36.73 19.43
N HIS A 35 30.74 -37.14 18.41
CA HIS A 35 30.75 -38.53 17.93
C HIS A 35 32.13 -39.00 17.44
N ILE A 36 32.87 -38.12 16.75
CA ILE A 36 34.22 -38.44 16.27
C ILE A 36 35.20 -38.52 17.46
N CYS A 37 35.14 -37.59 18.40
CA CYS A 37 35.95 -37.62 19.62
C CYS A 37 35.70 -38.88 20.44
N ASP A 38 34.43 -39.24 20.67
CA ASP A 38 34.05 -40.44 21.42
C ASP A 38 34.54 -41.71 20.70
N HIS A 39 34.35 -41.80 19.38
CA HIS A 39 34.77 -42.94 18.58
C HIS A 39 36.29 -43.13 18.57
N LEU A 40 37.06 -42.05 18.44
CA LEU A 40 38.52 -42.10 18.44
C LEU A 40 39.10 -42.16 19.86
N SER A 41 38.28 -41.91 20.89
CA SER A 41 38.74 -41.60 22.25
C SER A 41 39.73 -40.44 22.29
N TRP A 42 39.48 -39.41 21.47
CA TRP A 42 40.33 -38.23 21.37
C TRP A 42 39.78 -37.10 22.26
N PRO A 43 40.62 -36.52 23.13
CA PRO A 43 40.21 -35.57 24.15
C PRO A 43 39.69 -34.23 23.63
N VAL A 44 40.07 -33.83 22.42
CA VAL A 44 39.80 -32.49 21.90
C VAL A 44 39.24 -32.55 20.49
N GLY A 45 38.18 -31.80 20.26
CA GLY A 45 37.61 -31.55 18.94
C GLY A 45 37.10 -30.12 18.82
N HIS A 46 37.27 -29.52 17.64
CA HIS A 46 36.95 -28.12 17.37
C HIS A 46 36.59 -27.90 15.90
N ALA A 47 35.95 -26.78 15.59
CA ALA A 47 35.66 -26.37 14.22
C ALA A 47 36.01 -24.91 13.95
N TYR A 48 36.42 -24.65 12.71
CA TYR A 48 36.55 -23.32 12.12
C TYR A 48 35.54 -23.14 11.02
N VAL A 49 35.18 -21.88 10.79
CA VAL A 49 34.45 -21.44 9.60
C VAL A 49 35.24 -20.33 8.91
N PRO A 50 35.18 -20.21 7.58
CA PRO A 50 35.76 -19.07 6.89
C PRO A 50 35.10 -17.75 7.31
N ALA A 51 35.84 -16.65 7.27
CA ALA A 51 35.30 -15.33 7.47
C ALA A 51 34.29 -14.99 6.35
N ALA A 52 33.24 -14.23 6.69
CA ALA A 52 32.17 -13.90 5.75
C ALA A 52 32.64 -13.02 4.58
N ASP A 53 33.67 -12.22 4.81
CA ASP A 53 34.29 -11.28 3.88
C ASP A 53 35.56 -11.84 3.20
N ASP A 54 36.25 -12.78 3.83
CA ASP A 54 37.45 -13.44 3.30
C ASP A 54 37.41 -14.98 3.51
N PRO A 55 37.02 -15.76 2.49
CA PRO A 55 37.01 -17.22 2.56
C PRO A 55 38.38 -17.87 2.79
N SER A 56 39.47 -17.12 2.62
CA SER A 56 40.83 -17.62 2.87
C SER A 56 41.23 -17.55 4.35
N LEU A 57 40.46 -16.85 5.19
CA LEU A 57 40.72 -16.69 6.61
C LEU A 57 39.79 -17.58 7.44
N LEU A 58 40.34 -18.55 8.17
CA LEU A 58 39.59 -19.37 9.11
C LEU A 58 39.48 -18.69 10.47
N LEU A 59 38.25 -18.57 10.95
CA LEU A 59 37.90 -18.07 12.28
C LEU A 59 37.50 -19.24 13.20
N PRO A 60 38.01 -19.30 14.43
CA PRO A 60 37.60 -20.31 15.40
C PRO A 60 36.14 -20.10 15.80
N THR A 61 35.41 -21.19 16.00
CA THR A 61 34.01 -21.16 16.46
C THR A 61 33.92 -21.26 17.99
N ALA A 62 32.70 -21.25 18.55
CA ALA A 62 32.49 -21.63 19.95
C ALA A 62 32.33 -23.16 20.14
N LEU A 63 32.43 -23.95 19.06
CA LEU A 63 32.13 -25.38 19.07
C LEU A 63 33.31 -26.17 19.57
N TRP A 64 33.17 -26.75 20.76
CA TRP A 64 34.22 -27.53 21.40
C TRP A 64 33.68 -28.86 21.92
N TYR A 65 34.52 -29.88 21.78
CA TYR A 65 34.50 -31.06 22.63
C TYR A 65 35.81 -31.08 23.41
N LEU A 66 35.73 -31.15 24.73
CA LEU A 66 36.85 -31.32 25.64
C LEU A 66 36.48 -32.39 26.66
N ASN A 67 37.24 -33.48 26.74
CA ASN A 67 37.00 -34.49 27.77
C ASN A 67 37.53 -34.08 29.17
N ASP A 68 38.40 -33.06 29.23
CA ASP A 68 38.94 -32.45 30.45
C ASP A 68 39.15 -30.95 30.22
N GLU A 69 38.18 -30.13 30.64
CA GLU A 69 38.23 -28.67 30.44
C GLU A 69 39.42 -28.01 31.13
N VAL A 70 39.86 -28.54 32.28
CA VAL A 70 40.95 -27.94 33.06
C VAL A 70 42.29 -28.19 32.37
N LYS A 71 42.53 -29.42 31.94
CA LYS A 71 43.76 -29.80 31.24
C LYS A 71 43.94 -29.03 29.93
N PHE A 72 42.86 -28.80 29.19
CA PHE A 72 42.91 -28.21 27.86
C PHE A 72 42.52 -26.72 27.80
N ALA A 73 42.27 -26.06 28.93
CA ALA A 73 41.89 -24.64 28.99
C ALA A 73 42.87 -23.72 28.23
N THR A 74 44.17 -23.94 28.39
CA THR A 74 45.21 -23.14 27.69
C THR A 74 45.16 -23.37 26.18
N PHE A 75 44.97 -24.62 25.75
CA PHE A 75 44.87 -24.96 24.33
C PHE A 75 43.65 -24.33 23.68
N LYS A 76 42.50 -24.36 24.36
CA LYS A 76 41.27 -23.68 23.95
C LYS A 76 41.50 -22.18 23.77
N ALA A 77 42.02 -21.50 24.80
CA ALA A 77 42.25 -20.06 24.76
C ALA A 77 43.22 -19.64 23.64
N VAL A 78 44.31 -20.38 23.45
CA VAL A 78 45.27 -20.13 22.35
C VAL A 78 44.61 -20.35 20.99
N THR A 79 43.80 -21.40 20.85
CA THR A 79 43.12 -21.72 19.60
C THR A 79 42.09 -20.65 19.24
N GLU A 80 41.27 -20.21 20.20
CA GLU A 80 40.27 -19.14 19.99
C GLU A 80 40.90 -17.79 19.62
N ALA A 81 42.16 -17.55 20.01
CA ALA A 81 42.92 -16.36 19.63
C ALA A 81 43.71 -16.50 18.31
N THR A 82 43.73 -17.69 17.70
CA THR A 82 44.54 -17.97 16.51
C THR A 82 43.66 -18.06 15.27
N GLN A 83 43.97 -17.26 14.25
CA GLN A 83 43.39 -17.35 12.93
C GLN A 83 44.34 -18.09 11.99
N PHE A 84 43.78 -18.75 10.96
CA PHE A 84 44.58 -19.51 10.00
C PHE A 84 44.29 -19.09 8.57
N THR A 85 45.35 -18.89 7.79
CA THR A 85 45.31 -18.69 6.34
C THR A 85 45.72 -19.99 5.63
N PRO A 86 45.59 -20.10 4.29
CA PRO A 86 45.99 -21.31 3.57
C PRO A 86 47.43 -21.70 3.88
N GLU A 87 47.68 -23.01 3.99
CA GLU A 87 48.97 -23.64 4.33
C GLU A 87 49.51 -23.40 5.76
N VAL A 88 48.91 -22.51 6.55
CA VAL A 88 49.37 -22.21 7.91
C VAL A 88 48.66 -23.12 8.92
N GLY A 89 49.41 -23.86 9.73
CA GLY A 89 48.83 -24.75 10.73
C GLY A 89 48.16 -25.99 10.14
N LEU A 90 47.59 -26.82 11.01
CA LEU A 90 46.77 -27.96 10.58
C LEU A 90 45.48 -27.50 9.86
N PRO A 91 44.68 -26.54 10.38
CA PRO A 91 43.49 -26.06 9.67
C PRO A 91 43.78 -25.40 8.32
N GLY A 92 44.85 -24.59 8.21
CA GLY A 92 45.21 -23.93 6.95
C GLY A 92 45.70 -24.89 5.87
N ARG A 93 46.39 -25.98 6.23
CA ARG A 93 46.73 -27.07 5.28
C ARG A 93 45.49 -27.76 4.74
N VAL A 94 44.48 -27.98 5.59
CA VAL A 94 43.19 -28.54 5.16
C VAL A 94 42.46 -27.57 4.25
N LEU A 95 42.46 -26.26 4.57
CA LEU A 95 41.86 -25.22 3.72
C LEU A 95 42.49 -25.21 2.32
N ALA A 96 43.81 -25.27 2.23
CA ALA A 96 44.54 -25.21 0.96
C ALA A 96 44.38 -26.50 0.13
N SER A 97 44.57 -27.66 0.76
CA SER A 97 44.50 -28.96 0.08
C SER A 97 43.08 -29.43 -0.23
N LYS A 98 42.08 -28.95 0.53
CA LYS A 98 40.69 -29.45 0.52
C LYS A 98 40.61 -30.97 0.76
N GLN A 99 41.59 -31.53 1.48
CA GLN A 99 41.67 -32.93 1.85
C GLN A 99 41.88 -33.09 3.36
N PRO A 100 41.55 -34.26 3.94
CA PRO A 100 41.94 -34.58 5.31
C PRO A 100 43.45 -34.58 5.49
N VAL A 101 43.93 -34.06 6.63
CA VAL A 101 45.35 -33.98 6.98
C VAL A 101 45.57 -34.57 8.36
N TRP A 102 46.63 -35.38 8.49
CA TRP A 102 47.07 -35.99 9.74
C TRP A 102 48.45 -35.49 10.12
N VAL A 103 48.66 -35.29 11.43
CA VAL A 103 49.95 -34.95 12.01
C VAL A 103 50.21 -35.91 13.16
N ARG A 104 51.22 -36.77 13.01
CA ARG A 104 51.59 -37.78 14.01
C ARG A 104 52.00 -37.18 15.34
N ASN A 105 52.86 -36.15 15.30
CA ASN A 105 53.31 -35.41 16.47
C ASN A 105 53.34 -33.90 16.19
N VAL A 106 52.35 -33.15 16.71
CA VAL A 106 52.23 -31.70 16.54
C VAL A 106 53.28 -30.93 17.32
N THR A 107 53.94 -31.54 18.31
CA THR A 107 55.03 -30.90 19.06
C THR A 107 56.34 -30.87 18.28
N GLU A 108 56.48 -31.71 17.26
CA GLU A 108 57.61 -31.75 16.33
C GLU A 108 57.31 -31.02 15.01
N ASP A 109 56.07 -30.61 14.78
CA ASP A 109 55.65 -29.92 13.56
C ASP A 109 56.00 -28.43 13.61
N ALA A 110 56.95 -28.00 12.78
CA ALA A 110 57.34 -26.59 12.65
C ALA A 110 56.19 -25.68 12.17
N ASN A 111 55.19 -26.26 11.49
CA ASN A 111 53.97 -25.59 11.03
C ASN A 111 52.80 -25.78 12.02
N PHE A 112 53.09 -25.65 13.32
CA PHE A 112 52.11 -25.62 14.39
C PHE A 112 52.19 -24.29 15.17
N PRO A 113 51.58 -23.21 14.65
CA PRO A 113 51.80 -21.84 15.17
C PRO A 113 51.38 -21.67 16.65
N ARG A 114 50.42 -22.47 17.11
CA ARG A 114 49.94 -22.48 18.51
C ARG A 114 51.05 -22.80 19.53
N ALA A 115 52.02 -23.65 19.17
CA ALA A 115 53.15 -23.98 20.07
C ALA A 115 54.08 -22.79 20.36
N ARG A 116 53.99 -21.70 19.58
CA ARG A 116 54.74 -20.46 19.85
C ARG A 116 54.10 -19.61 20.95
N LEU A 117 52.80 -19.80 21.21
CA LEU A 117 52.00 -18.97 22.12
C LEU A 117 51.94 -19.54 23.55
N ALA A 118 52.07 -20.86 23.72
CA ALA A 118 52.20 -21.48 25.04
C ALA A 118 53.08 -22.74 25.01
N LYS A 119 53.86 -22.95 26.07
CA LYS A 119 54.65 -24.17 26.26
C LYS A 119 53.76 -25.27 26.81
N ASN A 120 53.80 -26.45 26.17
CA ASN A 120 53.04 -27.65 26.54
C ASN A 120 51.51 -27.47 26.49
N LEU A 121 50.95 -27.66 25.29
CA LEU A 121 49.51 -27.53 25.03
C LEU A 121 48.70 -28.80 25.37
N GLY A 122 49.35 -29.85 25.90
CA GLY A 122 48.68 -31.09 26.30
C GLY A 122 48.27 -32.01 25.13
N VAL A 123 48.53 -31.61 23.89
CA VAL A 123 48.22 -32.36 22.67
C VAL A 123 49.49 -32.88 21.98
N LYS A 124 49.40 -34.07 21.39
CA LYS A 124 50.50 -34.75 20.68
C LYS A 124 50.14 -35.10 19.24
N ALA A 125 49.02 -35.73 18.93
CA ALA A 125 48.63 -35.97 17.53
C ALA A 125 47.48 -35.05 17.10
N GLY A 126 47.38 -34.78 15.80
CA GLY A 126 46.34 -33.93 15.22
C GLY A 126 45.74 -34.52 13.95
N PHE A 127 44.44 -34.31 13.77
CA PHE A 127 43.69 -34.70 12.59
C PHE A 127 42.72 -33.59 12.22
N ALA A 128 42.61 -33.25 10.95
CA ALA A 128 41.59 -32.30 10.51
C ALA A 128 41.07 -32.65 9.12
N PHE A 129 39.83 -32.27 8.83
CA PHE A 129 39.23 -32.45 7.52
C PHE A 129 38.30 -31.30 7.12
N PRO A 130 38.14 -31.06 5.81
CA PRO A 130 37.29 -29.97 5.32
C PRO A 130 35.86 -30.46 5.10
N VAL A 131 34.92 -29.57 5.34
CA VAL A 131 33.57 -29.65 4.79
C VAL A 131 33.54 -28.76 3.55
N VAL A 132 33.23 -29.34 2.40
CA VAL A 132 33.29 -28.67 1.09
C VAL A 132 31.89 -28.58 0.48
N VAL A 133 31.56 -27.42 -0.08
CA VAL A 133 30.35 -27.15 -0.86
C VAL A 133 30.76 -26.58 -2.20
N GLY A 134 30.40 -27.25 -3.29
CA GLY A 134 30.94 -26.93 -4.61
C GLY A 134 32.48 -27.00 -4.62
N ALA A 135 33.13 -25.85 -4.81
CA ALA A 135 34.59 -25.72 -4.74
C ALA A 135 35.09 -25.07 -3.44
N GLU A 136 34.20 -24.61 -2.55
CA GLU A 136 34.55 -23.81 -1.38
C GLU A 136 34.58 -24.65 -0.11
N VAL A 137 35.55 -24.40 0.77
CA VAL A 137 35.59 -24.98 2.12
C VAL A 137 34.68 -24.14 3.00
N VAL A 138 33.63 -24.74 3.57
CA VAL A 138 32.64 -24.03 4.41
C VAL A 138 32.86 -24.25 5.90
N ALA A 139 33.63 -25.28 6.26
CA ALA A 139 34.13 -25.49 7.62
C ALA A 139 35.36 -26.39 7.61
N VAL A 140 36.17 -26.31 8.65
CA VAL A 140 37.26 -27.25 8.93
C VAL A 140 37.08 -27.79 10.34
N LEU A 141 36.98 -29.11 10.48
CA LEU A 141 36.92 -29.76 11.79
C LEU A 141 38.31 -30.28 12.12
N GLU A 142 38.80 -30.01 13.33
CA GLU A 142 40.08 -30.50 13.83
C GLU A 142 39.92 -31.25 15.15
N PHE A 143 40.80 -32.20 15.38
CA PHE A 143 40.77 -33.14 16.50
C PHE A 143 42.21 -33.35 16.99
N PHE A 144 42.39 -33.52 18.30
CA PHE A 144 43.70 -33.79 18.88
C PHE A 144 43.68 -34.93 19.89
N SER A 145 44.77 -35.71 19.89
CA SER A 145 45.09 -36.72 20.90
C SER A 145 46.20 -36.23 21.81
N ASP A 146 46.23 -36.69 23.06
CA ASP A 146 47.37 -36.50 23.98
C ASP A 146 48.43 -37.61 23.86
N ALA A 147 48.22 -38.57 22.96
CA ALA A 147 49.18 -39.59 22.55
C ALA A 147 49.60 -39.42 21.07
N GLU A 148 50.71 -40.04 20.68
CA GLU A 148 51.05 -40.18 19.26
C GLU A 148 50.06 -41.12 18.56
N TYR A 149 49.75 -40.80 17.31
CA TYR A 149 48.86 -41.61 16.48
C TYR A 149 49.45 -41.78 15.08
N ALA A 150 49.36 -42.99 14.54
CA ALA A 150 49.73 -43.30 13.16
C ALA A 150 48.47 -43.68 12.39
N ASP A 151 48.14 -42.92 11.34
CA ASP A 151 47.01 -43.22 10.46
C ASP A 151 47.26 -44.53 9.69
N ASP A 152 46.31 -45.44 9.73
CA ASP A 152 46.31 -46.70 8.98
C ASP A 152 45.48 -46.61 7.68
N GLY A 153 44.96 -45.42 7.36
CA GLY A 153 44.22 -45.09 6.15
C GLY A 153 42.76 -45.54 6.15
N LYS A 154 42.32 -46.33 7.14
CA LYS A 154 40.95 -46.87 7.18
C LYS A 154 39.92 -45.82 7.56
N PHE A 155 40.31 -44.82 8.35
CA PHE A 155 39.43 -43.75 8.82
C PHE A 155 39.10 -42.72 7.74
N THR A 156 40.04 -42.48 6.82
CA THR A 156 39.96 -41.43 5.78
C THR A 156 38.73 -41.57 4.88
N ALA A 157 38.37 -42.80 4.49
CA ALA A 157 37.20 -43.04 3.65
C ALA A 157 35.87 -42.69 4.37
N THR A 158 35.78 -43.01 5.66
CA THR A 158 34.60 -42.71 6.50
C THR A 158 34.46 -41.22 6.72
N ILE A 159 35.55 -40.52 7.02
CA ILE A 159 35.54 -39.06 7.16
C ILE A 159 35.13 -38.38 5.86
N GLY A 160 35.61 -38.84 4.70
CA GLY A 160 35.16 -38.30 3.42
C GLY A 160 33.65 -38.43 3.20
N ARG A 161 32.99 -39.45 3.78
CA ARG A 161 31.52 -39.58 3.75
C ARG A 161 30.84 -38.62 4.71
N ILE A 162 31.34 -38.48 5.94
CA ILE A 162 30.84 -37.53 6.95
C ILE A 162 30.96 -36.09 6.44
N ALA A 163 32.12 -35.71 5.91
CA ALA A 163 32.37 -34.40 5.33
C ALA A 163 31.36 -34.04 4.23
N ARG A 164 31.05 -34.98 3.33
CA ARG A 164 30.04 -34.77 2.28
C ARG A 164 28.62 -34.63 2.85
N GLN A 165 28.27 -35.33 3.91
CA GLN A 165 26.96 -35.18 4.55
C GLN A 165 26.80 -33.81 5.21
N LEU A 166 27.84 -33.36 5.91
CA LEU A 166 27.89 -31.99 6.43
C LEU A 166 27.79 -30.97 5.29
N GLY A 167 28.52 -31.15 4.19
CA GLY A 167 28.45 -30.26 3.02
C GLY A 167 27.04 -30.13 2.45
N ARG A 168 26.31 -31.24 2.31
CA ARG A 168 24.89 -31.23 1.89
C ARG A 168 23.98 -30.51 2.88
N LEU A 169 24.25 -30.63 4.18
CA LEU A 169 23.49 -29.87 5.20
C LEU A 169 23.72 -28.36 5.05
N PHE A 170 24.97 -27.94 4.85
CA PHE A 170 25.33 -26.54 4.58
C PHE A 170 24.59 -26.01 3.34
N GLU A 171 24.66 -26.73 2.21
CA GLU A 171 23.94 -26.37 0.98
C GLU A 171 22.43 -26.20 1.23
N ARG A 172 21.81 -27.18 1.92
CA ARG A 172 20.38 -27.17 2.23
C ARG A 172 20.00 -25.98 3.11
N LYS A 173 20.76 -25.71 4.18
CA LYS A 173 20.47 -24.62 5.12
C LYS A 173 20.68 -23.25 4.48
N HIS A 174 21.75 -23.08 3.71
CA HIS A 174 22.00 -21.84 2.97
C HIS A 174 20.90 -21.55 1.95
N ALA A 175 20.45 -22.56 1.19
CA ALA A 175 19.34 -22.41 0.25
C ALA A 175 18.03 -22.02 0.96
N GLN A 176 17.75 -22.62 2.13
CA GLN A 176 16.57 -22.29 2.95
C GLN A 176 16.62 -20.86 3.48
N GLU A 177 17.78 -20.41 3.98
CA GLU A 177 17.95 -19.04 4.48
C GLU A 177 17.83 -18.00 3.37
N MET A 178 18.40 -18.26 2.19
CA MET A 178 18.26 -17.38 1.04
C MET A 178 16.80 -17.25 0.60
N LEU A 179 16.07 -18.37 0.50
CA LEU A 179 14.64 -18.36 0.19
C LEU A 179 13.82 -17.63 1.27
N SER A 180 14.14 -17.82 2.55
CA SER A 180 13.45 -17.11 3.64
C SER A 180 13.71 -15.60 3.56
N ARG A 181 14.97 -15.18 3.35
CA ARG A 181 15.33 -13.77 3.21
C ARG A 181 14.63 -13.12 2.01
N GLU A 182 14.59 -13.79 0.87
CA GLU A 182 13.88 -13.28 -0.31
C GLU A 182 12.37 -13.18 -0.05
N ARG A 183 11.77 -14.19 0.58
CA ARG A 183 10.35 -14.17 0.97
C ARG A 183 10.05 -13.01 1.91
N ASP A 184 10.86 -12.82 2.94
CA ASP A 184 10.64 -11.81 3.98
C ASP A 184 10.86 -10.40 3.40
N PHE A 185 11.85 -10.22 2.52
CA PHE A 185 12.05 -8.98 1.76
C PHE A 185 10.83 -8.67 0.87
N MET A 186 10.35 -9.64 0.08
CA MET A 186 9.18 -9.47 -0.77
C MET A 186 7.90 -9.19 0.02
N ALA A 187 7.74 -9.74 1.22
CA ALA A 187 6.64 -9.43 2.12
C ALA A 187 6.73 -7.96 2.59
N GLY A 188 7.91 -7.54 3.05
CA GLY A 188 8.15 -6.16 3.48
C GLY A 188 7.90 -5.12 2.38
N VAL A 189 8.34 -5.38 1.14
CA VAL A 189 8.11 -4.46 0.00
C VAL A 189 6.62 -4.27 -0.27
N MET A 190 5.82 -5.33 -0.22
CA MET A 190 4.38 -5.22 -0.43
C MET A 190 3.66 -4.49 0.71
N ASP A 191 4.14 -4.62 1.94
CA ASP A 191 3.53 -4.02 3.13
C ASP A 191 3.86 -2.52 3.29
N LEU A 192 4.89 -2.03 2.60
CA LEU A 192 5.17 -0.59 2.50
C LEU A 192 4.14 0.16 1.64
N VAL A 193 3.36 -0.53 0.81
CA VAL A 193 2.39 0.09 -0.08
C VAL A 193 1.05 0.23 0.66
N ASP A 194 0.58 1.47 0.85
CA ASP A 194 -0.72 1.79 1.45
C ASP A 194 -1.93 1.34 0.60
N GLY A 195 -1.68 0.87 -0.62
CA GLY A 195 -2.68 0.26 -1.51
C GLY A 195 -2.92 -1.22 -1.24
N LEU A 196 -4.10 -1.69 -1.63
CA LEU A 196 -4.48 -3.09 -1.58
C LEU A 196 -3.68 -3.86 -2.64
N ILE A 197 -2.94 -4.88 -2.25
CA ILE A 197 -2.25 -5.78 -3.20
C ILE A 197 -2.76 -7.20 -2.99
N VAL A 198 -3.25 -7.81 -4.06
CA VAL A 198 -3.73 -9.19 -4.08
C VAL A 198 -3.07 -9.91 -5.26
N VAL A 199 -2.38 -11.02 -5.00
CA VAL A 199 -1.77 -11.86 -6.03
C VAL A 199 -2.67 -13.08 -6.25
N LEU A 200 -3.02 -13.32 -7.51
CA LEU A 200 -3.87 -14.42 -7.95
C LEU A 200 -3.08 -15.41 -8.80
N ASP A 201 -3.42 -16.70 -8.70
CA ASP A 201 -2.93 -17.72 -9.63
C ASP A 201 -3.65 -17.65 -11.00
N ALA A 202 -3.28 -18.55 -11.91
CA ALA A 202 -3.88 -18.61 -13.24
C ALA A 202 -5.37 -18.95 -13.29
N ARG A 203 -5.95 -19.40 -12.18
CA ARG A 203 -7.38 -19.67 -12.04
C ARG A 203 -8.11 -18.52 -11.33
N GLY A 204 -7.40 -17.50 -10.84
CA GLY A 204 -7.95 -16.38 -10.10
C GLY A 204 -8.06 -16.62 -8.59
N ARG A 205 -7.44 -17.69 -8.06
CA ARG A 205 -7.40 -17.96 -6.62
C ARG A 205 -6.38 -17.07 -5.95
N ILE A 206 -6.70 -16.54 -4.78
CA ILE A 206 -5.78 -15.72 -4.00
C ILE A 206 -4.63 -16.60 -3.50
N VAL A 207 -3.40 -16.25 -3.88
CA VAL A 207 -2.17 -16.89 -3.38
C VAL A 207 -1.42 -16.01 -2.39
N ARG A 208 -1.63 -14.69 -2.43
CA ARG A 208 -1.00 -13.74 -1.50
C ARG A 208 -1.80 -12.45 -1.40
N MET A 209 -1.76 -11.82 -0.23
CA MET A 209 -2.28 -10.47 0.02
C MET A 209 -1.27 -9.70 0.85
N ASN A 210 -1.20 -8.37 0.69
CA ASN A 210 -0.49 -7.54 1.65
C ASN A 210 -1.38 -7.24 2.86
N SER A 211 -0.77 -6.76 3.94
CA SER A 211 -1.48 -6.50 5.20
C SER A 211 -2.56 -5.42 5.05
N ALA A 212 -2.40 -4.46 4.14
CA ALA A 212 -3.44 -3.49 3.80
C ALA A 212 -4.68 -4.17 3.20
N ALA A 213 -4.48 -5.09 2.26
CA ALA A 213 -5.56 -5.88 1.67
C ALA A 213 -6.21 -6.83 2.69
N GLU A 214 -5.45 -7.50 3.55
CA GLU A 214 -6.02 -8.35 4.61
C GLU A 214 -6.96 -7.56 5.53
N ARG A 215 -6.51 -6.38 6.00
CA ARG A 215 -7.30 -5.50 6.86
C ARG A 215 -8.55 -4.99 6.17
N ALA A 216 -8.44 -4.56 4.92
CA ALA A 216 -9.56 -3.96 4.19
C ALA A 216 -10.59 -4.97 3.67
N LEU A 217 -10.14 -6.14 3.21
CA LEU A 217 -11.01 -7.18 2.66
C LEU A 217 -11.53 -8.16 3.75
N GLY A 218 -11.09 -7.99 5.00
CA GLY A 218 -11.65 -8.70 6.15
C GLY A 218 -11.22 -10.16 6.27
N SER A 219 -10.06 -10.52 5.72
CA SER A 219 -9.43 -11.82 5.93
C SER A 219 -8.75 -11.78 7.30
N GLY A 220 -9.33 -12.40 8.33
CA GLY A 220 -8.65 -12.55 9.62
C GLY A 220 -7.32 -13.29 9.45
N ARG A 221 -6.34 -13.06 10.33
CA ARG A 221 -5.09 -13.83 10.36
C ARG A 221 -5.42 -15.32 10.52
N GLY A 222 -5.27 -16.09 9.45
CA GLY A 222 -5.54 -17.53 9.38
C GLY A 222 -5.23 -18.07 7.98
N PRO A 223 -5.08 -19.39 7.79
CA PRO A 223 -4.83 -19.95 6.46
C PRO A 223 -5.94 -19.50 5.50
N LEU A 224 -5.55 -18.85 4.40
CA LEU A 224 -6.47 -18.51 3.32
C LEU A 224 -7.04 -19.81 2.77
N GLU A 225 -8.29 -20.13 3.13
CA GLU A 225 -9.06 -21.06 2.31
C GLU A 225 -9.00 -20.57 0.86
N PRO A 226 -8.84 -21.47 -0.13
CA PRO A 226 -8.80 -21.05 -1.53
C PRO A 226 -10.12 -20.35 -1.88
N ARG A 227 -10.05 -19.03 -1.95
CA ARG A 227 -11.15 -18.12 -2.28
C ARG A 227 -10.75 -17.29 -3.48
N TYR A 228 -11.72 -16.95 -4.30
CA TYR A 228 -11.51 -16.04 -5.42
C TYR A 228 -11.68 -14.60 -4.95
N LEU A 229 -10.96 -13.65 -5.55
CA LEU A 229 -11.03 -12.23 -5.18
C LEU A 229 -12.48 -11.69 -5.25
N TRP A 230 -13.24 -12.08 -6.26
CA TRP A 230 -14.62 -11.67 -6.46
C TRP A 230 -15.62 -12.30 -5.46
N GLU A 231 -15.21 -13.26 -4.65
CA GLU A 231 -16.04 -13.83 -3.58
C GLU A 231 -15.90 -13.09 -2.24
N LEU A 232 -14.97 -12.13 -2.16
CA LEU A 232 -14.73 -11.35 -0.95
C LEU A 232 -15.71 -10.18 -0.78
N THR A 233 -16.49 -9.85 -1.82
CA THR A 233 -17.57 -8.85 -1.76
C THR A 233 -18.94 -9.53 -1.84
N PRO A 234 -19.92 -9.14 -1.00
CA PRO A 234 -21.29 -9.65 -1.09
C PRO A 234 -22.11 -9.03 -2.23
N ASP A 235 -21.60 -7.97 -2.88
CA ASP A 235 -22.29 -7.30 -3.99
C ASP A 235 -22.08 -8.07 -5.31
N PRO A 236 -23.15 -8.62 -5.94
CA PRO A 236 -23.04 -9.38 -7.18
C PRO A 236 -22.49 -8.56 -8.36
N GLY A 237 -22.78 -7.26 -8.41
CA GLY A 237 -22.27 -6.37 -9.46
C GLY A 237 -20.77 -6.16 -9.31
N ALA A 238 -20.31 -5.87 -8.09
CA ALA A 238 -18.89 -5.75 -7.78
C ALA A 238 -18.12 -7.06 -8.04
N SER A 239 -18.72 -8.20 -7.68
CA SER A 239 -18.18 -9.53 -7.94
C SER A 239 -17.96 -9.77 -9.44
N ALA A 240 -18.98 -9.49 -10.26
CA ALA A 240 -18.91 -9.62 -11.72
C ALA A 240 -17.84 -8.71 -12.34
N GLN A 241 -17.72 -7.47 -11.87
CA GLN A 241 -16.69 -6.52 -12.34
C GLN A 241 -15.26 -7.02 -12.08
N LEU A 242 -14.99 -7.53 -10.88
CA LEU A 242 -13.67 -8.06 -10.52
C LEU A 242 -13.31 -9.32 -11.32
N LYS A 243 -14.29 -10.21 -11.51
CA LYS A 243 -14.12 -11.42 -12.33
C LYS A 243 -13.85 -11.05 -13.80
N GLY A 244 -14.63 -10.15 -14.36
CA GLY A 244 -14.44 -9.66 -15.73
C GLY A 244 -13.06 -9.00 -15.92
N LEU A 245 -12.61 -8.18 -14.96
CA LEU A 245 -11.28 -7.59 -15.01
C LEU A 245 -10.17 -8.65 -15.02
N PHE A 246 -10.29 -9.72 -14.24
CA PHE A 246 -9.33 -10.83 -14.26
C PHE A 246 -9.30 -11.55 -15.62
N GLU A 247 -10.48 -11.85 -16.18
CA GLU A 247 -10.62 -12.52 -17.49
C GLU A 247 -10.05 -11.65 -18.64
N GLU A 248 -10.34 -10.35 -18.65
CA GLU A 248 -9.80 -9.38 -19.62
C GLU A 248 -8.27 -9.31 -19.56
N LEU A 249 -7.70 -9.22 -18.36
CA LEU A 249 -6.24 -9.22 -18.17
C LEU A 249 -5.62 -10.53 -18.66
N GLY A 250 -6.23 -11.68 -18.37
CA GLY A 250 -5.80 -12.99 -18.85
C GLY A 250 -5.78 -13.10 -20.37
N ALA A 251 -6.75 -12.48 -21.04
CA ALA A 251 -6.85 -12.39 -22.50
C ALA A 251 -5.87 -11.38 -23.14
N GLY A 252 -5.10 -10.63 -22.34
CA GLY A 252 -4.13 -9.65 -22.83
C GLY A 252 -4.73 -8.27 -23.14
N ALA A 253 -5.91 -7.96 -22.58
CA ALA A 253 -6.48 -6.62 -22.69
C ALA A 253 -5.52 -5.56 -22.08
N PRO A 254 -5.54 -4.31 -22.59
CA PRO A 254 -4.75 -3.23 -22.04
C PRO A 254 -5.16 -2.95 -20.59
N ARG A 255 -4.19 -2.50 -19.78
CA ARG A 255 -4.40 -2.20 -18.36
C ARG A 255 -5.52 -1.16 -18.22
N LYS A 256 -6.61 -1.56 -17.57
CA LYS A 256 -7.75 -0.71 -17.25
C LYS A 256 -7.95 -0.63 -15.73
N GLN A 257 -8.44 0.50 -15.28
CA GLN A 257 -8.89 0.68 -13.90
C GLN A 257 -10.41 0.61 -13.84
N VAL A 258 -10.95 -0.18 -12.91
CA VAL A 258 -12.39 -0.35 -12.70
C VAL A 258 -12.72 0.10 -11.28
N GLU A 259 -13.64 1.05 -11.15
CA GLU A 259 -14.18 1.46 -9.85
C GLU A 259 -15.20 0.43 -9.38
N VAL A 260 -14.93 -0.17 -8.23
CA VAL A 260 -15.74 -1.22 -7.62
C VAL A 260 -16.18 -0.74 -6.24
N PRO A 261 -17.49 -0.56 -6.00
CA PRO A 261 -17.99 -0.31 -4.66
C PRO A 261 -17.70 -1.53 -3.77
N TRP A 262 -17.14 -1.26 -2.60
CA TRP A 262 -16.70 -2.27 -1.66
C TRP A 262 -17.40 -2.07 -0.33
N THR A 263 -17.93 -3.13 0.26
CA THR A 263 -18.41 -3.08 1.64
C THR A 263 -17.39 -3.80 2.51
N ALA A 264 -16.68 -3.05 3.34
CA ALA A 264 -15.72 -3.62 4.27
C ALA A 264 -16.43 -4.38 5.42
N ARG A 265 -15.69 -5.21 6.15
CA ARG A 265 -16.24 -6.01 7.26
C ARG A 265 -16.83 -5.18 8.40
N ASP A 266 -16.38 -3.94 8.56
CA ASP A 266 -16.91 -2.95 9.49
C ASP A 266 -18.27 -2.35 9.04
N GLY A 267 -18.79 -2.78 7.87
CA GLY A 267 -20.00 -2.26 7.26
C GLY A 267 -19.80 -0.95 6.50
N ALA A 268 -18.58 -0.39 6.49
CA ALA A 268 -18.30 0.84 5.77
C ALA A 268 -18.33 0.61 4.26
N ARG A 269 -19.10 1.45 3.56
CA ARG A 269 -19.04 1.54 2.09
C ARG A 269 -17.81 2.32 1.68
N ARG A 270 -16.97 1.68 0.88
CA ARG A 270 -15.75 2.22 0.28
C ARG A 270 -15.86 2.14 -1.23
N VAL A 271 -15.13 2.98 -1.94
CA VAL A 271 -14.99 2.88 -3.40
C VAL A 271 -13.55 2.52 -3.68
N THR A 272 -13.32 1.34 -4.24
CA THR A 272 -11.97 0.86 -4.55
C THR A 272 -11.76 0.84 -6.06
N ALA A 273 -10.68 1.44 -6.53
CA ALA A 273 -10.33 1.42 -7.94
C ALA A 273 -9.29 0.33 -8.19
N TRP A 274 -9.73 -0.73 -8.86
CA TRP A 274 -8.93 -1.93 -9.11
C TRP A 274 -8.26 -1.86 -10.48
N SER A 275 -6.98 -2.20 -10.52
CA SER A 275 -6.24 -2.44 -11.76
C SER A 275 -5.34 -3.66 -11.57
N GLY A 276 -5.01 -4.37 -12.65
CA GLY A 276 -4.12 -5.51 -12.55
C GLY A 276 -3.02 -5.53 -13.60
N ALA A 277 -2.04 -6.41 -13.36
CA ALA A 277 -0.96 -6.71 -14.26
C ALA A 277 -0.71 -8.22 -14.28
N VAL A 278 -0.42 -8.76 -15.46
CA VAL A 278 -0.13 -10.19 -15.64
C VAL A 278 1.37 -10.43 -15.58
N LEU A 279 1.80 -11.33 -14.69
CA LEU A 279 3.13 -11.90 -14.70
C LEU A 279 3.11 -13.22 -15.47
N ARG A 280 3.85 -13.26 -16.57
CA ARG A 280 4.04 -14.45 -17.41
C ARG A 280 5.27 -15.23 -16.97
N GLY A 281 5.22 -16.55 -17.10
CA GLY A 281 6.38 -17.39 -16.87
C GLY A 281 7.37 -17.37 -18.02
N LYS A 282 8.50 -18.09 -17.86
CA LYS A 282 9.49 -18.31 -18.93
C LYS A 282 8.90 -19.02 -20.16
N ASP A 283 7.82 -19.79 -19.98
CA ASP A 283 7.13 -20.53 -21.06
C ASP A 283 5.92 -19.75 -21.64
N GLU A 284 5.87 -18.42 -21.48
CA GLU A 284 4.81 -17.49 -21.92
C GLU A 284 3.39 -17.69 -21.33
N GLY A 285 3.14 -18.82 -20.66
CA GLY A 285 1.93 -19.08 -19.89
C GLY A 285 1.72 -18.09 -18.73
N LEU A 286 0.47 -17.73 -18.48
CA LEU A 286 0.07 -16.87 -17.36
C LEU A 286 0.49 -17.53 -16.04
N ARG A 287 1.36 -16.87 -15.28
CA ARG A 287 1.89 -17.40 -14.02
C ARG A 287 1.12 -16.82 -12.84
N PHE A 288 0.95 -15.50 -12.80
CA PHE A 288 0.22 -14.80 -11.75
C PHE A 288 -0.48 -13.55 -12.30
N VAL A 289 -1.54 -13.10 -11.63
CA VAL A 289 -2.12 -11.77 -11.83
C VAL A 289 -1.97 -10.98 -10.54
N ILE A 290 -1.32 -9.82 -10.61
CA ILE A 290 -1.26 -8.88 -9.48
C ILE A 290 -2.41 -7.91 -9.64
N MET A 291 -3.32 -7.90 -8.68
CA MET A 291 -4.42 -6.95 -8.57
C MET A 291 -4.06 -5.90 -7.52
N THR A 292 -4.24 -4.64 -7.87
CA THR A 292 -4.01 -3.49 -7.01
C THR A 292 -5.30 -2.72 -6.84
N GLY A 293 -5.66 -2.38 -5.61
CA GLY A 293 -6.84 -1.59 -5.28
C GLY A 293 -6.45 -0.31 -4.55
N ILE A 294 -6.91 0.84 -5.03
CA ILE A 294 -6.73 2.14 -4.36
C ILE A 294 -8.07 2.55 -3.76
N ASP A 295 -8.08 2.92 -2.49
CA ASP A 295 -9.27 3.48 -1.86
C ASP A 295 -9.51 4.91 -2.36
N LEU A 296 -10.62 5.13 -3.07
CA LEU A 296 -11.06 6.42 -3.59
C LEU A 296 -12.16 7.05 -2.72
N THR A 297 -12.46 6.51 -1.54
CA THR A 297 -13.60 6.94 -0.72
C THR A 297 -13.50 8.41 -0.31
N GLU A 298 -12.36 8.85 0.21
CA GLU A 298 -12.15 10.24 0.61
C GLU A 298 -12.21 11.19 -0.58
N ARG A 299 -11.59 10.79 -1.70
CA ARG A 299 -11.61 11.56 -2.94
C ARG A 299 -13.03 11.75 -3.46
N LYS A 300 -13.83 10.68 -3.53
CA LYS A 300 -15.23 10.75 -4.00
C LYS A 300 -16.10 11.58 -3.07
N ARG A 301 -15.91 11.48 -1.74
CA ARG A 301 -16.61 12.34 -0.76
C ARG A 301 -16.26 13.81 -0.96
N ALA A 302 -14.99 14.13 -1.16
CA ALA A 302 -14.54 15.50 -1.42
C ALA A 302 -15.09 16.05 -2.74
N GLU A 303 -15.11 15.23 -3.80
CA GLU A 303 -15.70 15.60 -5.09
C GLU A 303 -17.22 15.87 -4.98
N GLN A 304 -17.95 15.02 -4.25
CA GLN A 304 -19.38 15.20 -4.01
C GLN A 304 -19.69 16.44 -3.16
N GLU A 305 -18.91 16.68 -2.10
CA GLU A 305 -19.10 17.86 -1.27
C GLU A 305 -18.78 19.14 -2.06
N ARG A 306 -17.73 19.13 -2.88
CA ARG A 306 -17.41 20.26 -3.75
C ARG A 306 -18.52 20.56 -4.75
N ALA A 307 -19.10 19.52 -5.37
CA ALA A 307 -20.23 19.67 -6.28
C ALA A 307 -21.44 20.27 -5.55
N ARG A 308 -21.75 19.77 -4.35
CA ARG A 308 -22.85 20.30 -3.52
C ARG A 308 -22.66 21.77 -3.16
N LEU A 309 -21.46 22.16 -2.73
CA LEU A 309 -21.14 23.55 -2.40
C LEU A 309 -21.22 24.46 -3.64
N GLN A 310 -20.81 23.97 -4.82
CA GLN A 310 -20.96 24.71 -6.07
C GLN A 310 -22.43 24.96 -6.41
N ASP A 311 -23.27 23.94 -6.29
CA ASP A 311 -24.72 24.06 -6.53
C ASP A 311 -25.35 25.06 -5.55
N GLU A 312 -24.94 25.06 -4.27
CA GLU A 312 -25.42 26.02 -3.27
C GLU A 312 -25.00 27.46 -3.60
N VAL A 313 -23.76 27.67 -4.06
CA VAL A 313 -23.28 28.98 -4.51
C VAL A 313 -24.06 29.48 -5.72
N ILE A 314 -24.32 28.61 -6.72
CA ILE A 314 -25.10 28.96 -7.91
C ILE A 314 -26.50 29.43 -7.51
N LEU A 315 -27.20 28.64 -6.69
CA LEU A 315 -28.55 28.99 -6.22
C LEU A 315 -28.56 30.30 -5.41
N ALA A 316 -27.56 30.53 -4.56
CA ALA A 316 -27.43 31.77 -3.81
C ALA A 316 -27.17 32.99 -4.72
N GLN A 317 -26.34 32.83 -5.75
CA GLN A 317 -26.08 33.89 -6.74
C GLN A 317 -27.34 34.24 -7.54
N GLU A 318 -28.10 33.25 -8.01
CA GLU A 318 -29.36 33.47 -8.72
C GLU A 318 -30.39 34.22 -7.85
N ALA A 319 -30.53 33.82 -6.58
CA ALA A 319 -31.41 34.49 -5.64
C ALA A 319 -30.99 35.93 -5.32
N ALA A 320 -29.69 36.21 -5.23
CA ALA A 320 -29.16 37.56 -5.01
C ALA A 320 -29.38 38.46 -6.24
N LEU A 321 -29.13 37.95 -7.45
CA LEU A 321 -29.38 38.66 -8.70
C LEU A 321 -30.87 39.02 -8.86
N ALA A 322 -31.78 38.12 -8.47
CA ALA A 322 -33.21 38.37 -8.48
C ALA A 322 -33.63 39.52 -7.53
N LYS A 323 -32.99 39.64 -6.35
CA LYS A 323 -33.25 40.75 -5.41
C LYS A 323 -32.76 42.11 -5.93
N LEU A 324 -31.64 42.13 -6.66
CA LEU A 324 -31.04 43.37 -7.17
C LEU A 324 -31.77 43.97 -8.38
N THR A 325 -32.50 43.17 -9.14
CA THR A 325 -33.11 43.58 -10.42
C THR A 325 -34.53 44.14 -10.29
N MET A 326 -35.17 44.09 -9.12
CA MET A 326 -36.52 44.61 -8.86
C MET A 326 -36.67 45.25 -7.47
N PRO A 327 -35.85 46.27 -7.11
CA PRO A 327 -35.95 46.90 -5.80
C PRO A 327 -37.21 47.78 -5.71
N LEU A 328 -38.06 47.54 -4.71
CA LEU A 328 -39.12 48.49 -4.37
C LEU A 328 -38.51 49.66 -3.59
N ILE A 329 -38.36 50.81 -4.23
CA ILE A 329 -37.72 52.00 -3.67
C ILE A 329 -38.79 52.90 -3.02
N PRO A 330 -38.82 53.07 -1.68
CA PRO A 330 -39.73 54.01 -1.05
C PRO A 330 -39.27 55.45 -1.31
N ILE A 331 -40.19 56.32 -1.74
CA ILE A 331 -39.92 57.76 -1.93
C ILE A 331 -40.38 58.55 -0.70
N CYS A 332 -41.54 58.20 -0.16
CA CYS A 332 -42.07 58.67 1.13
C CYS A 332 -43.02 57.61 1.71
N ASP A 333 -43.66 57.89 2.84
CA ASP A 333 -44.46 56.91 3.59
C ASP A 333 -45.55 56.21 2.77
N ASP A 334 -46.09 56.88 1.76
CA ASP A 334 -47.24 56.43 0.96
C ASP A 334 -46.94 56.32 -0.55
N VAL A 335 -45.68 56.49 -0.96
CA VAL A 335 -45.25 56.41 -2.38
C VAL A 335 -44.06 55.48 -2.54
N VAL A 336 -44.18 54.50 -3.44
CA VAL A 336 -43.10 53.58 -3.83
C VAL A 336 -42.84 53.64 -5.32
N VAL A 337 -41.59 53.40 -5.72
CA VAL A 337 -41.15 53.28 -7.10
C VAL A 337 -40.58 51.89 -7.33
N LEU A 338 -41.00 51.24 -8.41
CA LEU A 338 -40.44 49.99 -8.88
C LEU A 338 -39.83 50.19 -10.27
N PRO A 339 -38.49 50.33 -10.38
CA PRO A 339 -37.81 50.39 -11.67
C PRO A 339 -37.77 49.00 -12.31
N LEU A 340 -38.11 48.94 -13.60
CA LEU A 340 -38.09 47.73 -14.42
C LEU A 340 -37.03 47.91 -15.53
N ILE A 341 -36.05 47.01 -15.55
CA ILE A 341 -34.89 47.07 -16.46
C ILE A 341 -34.79 45.80 -17.29
N GLY A 342 -34.65 45.91 -18.61
CA GLY A 342 -34.58 44.78 -19.55
C GLY A 342 -35.96 44.27 -19.98
N PRO A 343 -36.00 43.19 -20.79
CA PRO A 343 -37.23 42.69 -21.39
C PRO A 343 -38.25 42.26 -20.32
N LEU A 344 -39.52 42.57 -20.56
CA LEU A 344 -40.60 42.29 -19.63
C LEU A 344 -41.51 41.20 -20.21
N GLU A 345 -41.40 40.00 -19.64
CA GLU A 345 -42.21 38.83 -19.99
C GLU A 345 -43.31 38.58 -18.93
N ALA A 346 -44.40 37.89 -19.30
CA ALA A 346 -45.54 37.62 -18.40
C ALA A 346 -45.14 37.04 -17.03
N GLY A 347 -44.19 36.09 -16.99
CA GLY A 347 -43.69 35.52 -15.73
C GLY A 347 -42.96 36.53 -14.84
N ARG A 348 -42.27 37.50 -15.44
CA ARG A 348 -41.62 38.61 -14.73
C ARG A 348 -42.64 39.60 -14.19
N VAL A 349 -43.69 39.89 -14.94
CA VAL A 349 -44.79 40.76 -14.51
C VAL A 349 -45.55 40.18 -13.31
N ARG A 350 -45.74 38.86 -13.25
CA ARG A 350 -46.36 38.22 -12.08
C ARG A 350 -45.53 38.42 -10.79
N ARG A 351 -44.20 38.34 -10.90
CA ARG A 351 -43.29 38.67 -9.79
C ARG A 351 -43.37 40.14 -9.38
N VAL A 352 -43.56 41.06 -10.35
CA VAL A 352 -43.84 42.48 -10.08
C VAL A 352 -45.10 42.63 -9.23
N ALA A 353 -46.19 41.93 -9.59
CA ALA A 353 -47.45 41.97 -8.87
C ALA A 353 -47.28 41.59 -7.39
N GLU A 354 -46.60 40.47 -7.13
CA GLU A 354 -46.36 39.96 -5.77
C GLU A 354 -45.48 40.90 -4.93
N ALA A 355 -44.45 41.48 -5.54
CA ALA A 355 -43.58 42.45 -4.87
C ALA A 355 -44.34 43.74 -4.50
N LEU A 356 -45.14 44.27 -5.43
CA LEU A 356 -45.97 45.45 -5.19
C LEU A 356 -47.07 45.20 -4.16
N ALA A 357 -47.76 44.06 -4.25
CA ALA A 357 -48.83 43.71 -3.32
C ALA A 357 -48.32 43.63 -1.87
N ARG A 358 -47.18 42.97 -1.65
CA ARG A 358 -46.51 42.94 -0.33
C ARG A 358 -46.11 44.33 0.13
N GLY A 359 -45.45 45.11 -0.73
CA GLY A 359 -45.01 46.47 -0.40
C GLY A 359 -46.15 47.43 -0.06
N ILE A 360 -47.29 47.31 -0.76
CA ILE A 360 -48.50 48.10 -0.49
C ILE A 360 -49.08 47.74 0.87
N ALA A 361 -49.24 46.44 1.15
CA ALA A 361 -49.80 45.95 2.41
C ALA A 361 -48.94 46.33 3.62
N GLU A 362 -47.62 46.17 3.52
CA GLU A 362 -46.69 46.46 4.63
C GLU A 362 -46.58 47.96 4.94
N ARG A 363 -46.58 48.81 3.91
CA ARG A 363 -46.26 50.24 4.05
C ARG A 363 -47.48 51.17 3.97
N ARG A 364 -48.70 50.63 3.79
CA ARG A 364 -49.92 51.41 3.54
C ARG A 364 -49.76 52.39 2.37
N THR A 365 -49.08 51.93 1.32
CA THR A 365 -48.77 52.73 0.14
C THR A 365 -50.05 53.18 -0.56
N ARG A 366 -50.17 54.47 -0.88
CA ARG A 366 -51.29 55.03 -1.66
C ARG A 366 -50.96 55.13 -3.15
N THR A 367 -49.69 55.26 -3.52
CA THR A 367 -49.26 55.34 -4.93
C THR A 367 -48.06 54.43 -5.21
N ALA A 368 -48.18 53.58 -6.22
CA ALA A 368 -47.10 52.74 -6.73
C ALA A 368 -46.71 53.19 -8.14
N ILE A 369 -45.48 53.65 -8.32
CA ILE A 369 -44.93 54.08 -9.60
C ILE A 369 -44.15 52.91 -10.21
N LEU A 370 -44.52 52.45 -11.39
CA LEU A 370 -43.78 51.45 -12.15
C LEU A 370 -43.00 52.20 -13.25
N ASP A 371 -41.67 52.17 -13.17
CA ASP A 371 -40.80 52.85 -14.12
C ASP A 371 -40.31 51.89 -15.19
N LEU A 372 -40.79 52.11 -16.42
CA LEU A 372 -40.51 51.31 -17.61
C LEU A 372 -39.39 51.90 -18.46
N THR A 373 -38.65 52.90 -17.98
CA THR A 373 -37.58 53.59 -18.74
C THR A 373 -36.53 52.59 -19.30
N GLY A 374 -36.26 51.52 -18.56
CA GLY A 374 -35.32 50.45 -18.93
C GLY A 374 -35.91 49.27 -19.71
N VAL A 375 -37.21 49.31 -20.07
CA VAL A 375 -37.89 48.22 -20.80
C VAL A 375 -37.87 48.52 -22.30
N ASP A 376 -37.28 47.62 -23.07
CA ASP A 376 -37.09 47.71 -24.52
C ASP A 376 -38.06 46.82 -25.31
N ALA A 377 -38.61 45.77 -24.69
CA ALA A 377 -39.57 44.87 -25.31
C ALA A 377 -40.69 44.46 -24.34
N LEU A 378 -41.92 44.47 -24.85
CA LEU A 378 -43.14 44.02 -24.18
C LEU A 378 -44.03 43.28 -25.19
N ASP A 379 -44.36 42.01 -24.91
CA ASP A 379 -45.28 41.22 -25.73
C ASP A 379 -46.74 41.35 -25.24
N LEU A 380 -47.69 40.79 -26.00
CA LEU A 380 -49.12 40.88 -25.66
C LEU A 380 -49.43 40.24 -24.30
N ALA A 381 -48.79 39.10 -24.00
CA ALA A 381 -48.96 38.41 -22.72
C ALA A 381 -48.46 39.24 -21.53
N ALA A 382 -47.35 39.97 -21.70
CA ALA A 382 -46.84 40.87 -20.69
C ALA A 382 -47.69 42.14 -20.54
N ILE A 383 -48.31 42.64 -21.61
CA ILE A 383 -49.31 43.74 -21.55
C ILE A 383 -50.51 43.33 -20.69
N GLU A 384 -51.09 42.15 -20.95
CA GLU A 384 -52.23 41.63 -20.19
C GLU A 384 -51.90 41.45 -18.71
N ALA A 385 -50.73 40.87 -18.41
CA ALA A 385 -50.24 40.71 -17.05
C ALA A 385 -49.97 42.06 -16.36
N LEU A 386 -49.51 43.08 -17.09
CA LEU A 386 -49.22 44.39 -16.51
C LEU A 386 -50.52 45.11 -16.11
N LEU A 387 -51.57 44.94 -16.91
CA LEU A 387 -52.90 45.44 -16.58
C LEU A 387 -53.50 44.72 -15.38
N GLU A 388 -53.21 43.43 -15.24
CA GLU A 388 -53.57 42.68 -14.03
C GLU A 388 -52.90 43.25 -12.79
N VAL A 389 -51.60 43.57 -12.85
CA VAL A 389 -50.88 44.26 -11.76
C VAL A 389 -51.60 45.55 -11.37
N VAL A 390 -51.96 46.39 -12.34
CA VAL A 390 -52.70 47.66 -12.09
C VAL A 390 -54.01 47.40 -11.36
N ARG A 391 -54.78 46.39 -11.78
CA ARG A 391 -56.04 46.00 -11.12
C ARG A 391 -55.81 45.55 -9.68
N VAL A 392 -54.82 44.69 -9.46
CA VAL A 392 -54.45 44.21 -8.12
C VAL A 392 -54.04 45.35 -7.20
N VAL A 393 -53.19 46.27 -7.68
CA VAL A 393 -52.79 47.47 -6.95
C VAL A 393 -54.01 48.32 -6.56
N GLY A 394 -54.96 48.50 -7.49
CA GLY A 394 -56.22 49.20 -7.24
C GLY A 394 -57.11 48.52 -6.19
N LEU A 395 -57.22 47.19 -6.23
CA LEU A 395 -57.98 46.41 -5.25
C LEU A 395 -57.39 46.49 -3.84
N LEU A 396 -56.06 46.67 -3.73
CA LEU A 396 -55.36 46.90 -2.47
C LEU A 396 -55.46 48.35 -1.97
N GLY A 397 -56.22 49.21 -2.65
CA GLY A 397 -56.45 50.60 -2.24
C GLY A 397 -55.33 51.58 -2.63
N ALA A 398 -54.42 51.16 -3.51
CA ALA A 398 -53.34 52.00 -4.01
C ALA A 398 -53.56 52.37 -5.49
N ARG A 399 -52.95 53.47 -5.92
CA ARG A 399 -52.99 53.94 -7.31
C ARG A 399 -51.71 53.53 -8.04
N ALA A 400 -51.83 52.81 -9.15
CA ALA A 400 -50.70 52.55 -10.03
C ALA A 400 -50.43 53.75 -10.96
N VAL A 401 -49.16 54.12 -11.13
CA VAL A 401 -48.68 55.14 -12.07
C VAL A 401 -47.61 54.51 -12.96
N LEU A 402 -47.78 54.52 -14.28
CA LEU A 402 -46.73 54.10 -15.20
C LEU A 402 -45.89 55.31 -15.63
N THR A 403 -44.58 55.12 -15.67
CA THR A 403 -43.61 56.12 -16.11
C THR A 403 -42.63 55.53 -17.12
N GLY A 404 -42.01 56.38 -17.95
CA GLY A 404 -40.91 55.96 -18.82
C GLY A 404 -41.33 55.05 -19.99
N ILE A 405 -42.60 55.10 -20.41
CA ILE A 405 -43.09 54.31 -21.56
C ILE A 405 -42.43 54.83 -22.84
N ARG A 406 -41.68 53.96 -23.52
CA ARG A 406 -41.07 54.27 -24.82
C ARG A 406 -42.11 54.26 -25.95
N PRO A 407 -41.89 54.98 -27.06
CA PRO A 407 -42.83 55.03 -28.18
C PRO A 407 -43.27 53.65 -28.67
N GLU A 408 -42.35 52.69 -28.78
CA GLU A 408 -42.61 51.34 -29.29
C GLU A 408 -43.56 50.56 -28.37
N VAL A 409 -43.40 50.72 -27.05
CA VAL A 409 -44.29 50.13 -26.03
C VAL A 409 -45.66 50.81 -26.04
N ALA A 410 -45.70 52.13 -26.22
CA ALA A 410 -46.94 52.89 -26.31
C ALA A 410 -47.81 52.47 -27.52
N HIS A 411 -47.18 52.23 -28.68
CA HIS A 411 -47.89 51.74 -29.88
C HIS A 411 -48.53 50.37 -29.62
N ARG A 412 -47.80 49.43 -29.03
CA ARG A 412 -48.35 48.09 -28.72
C ARG A 412 -49.49 48.14 -27.70
N LEU A 413 -49.37 49.00 -26.68
CA LEU A 413 -50.46 49.24 -25.72
C LEU A 413 -51.70 49.80 -26.40
N ALA A 414 -51.55 50.72 -27.36
CA ALA A 414 -52.67 51.26 -28.13
C ALA A 414 -53.31 50.21 -29.06
N GLU A 415 -52.49 49.36 -29.71
CA GLU A 415 -52.96 48.28 -30.59
C GLU A 415 -53.72 47.17 -29.84
N SER A 416 -53.42 46.96 -28.56
CA SER A 416 -54.07 45.93 -27.73
C SER A 416 -55.56 46.18 -27.47
N GLY A 417 -56.08 47.38 -27.78
CA GLY A 417 -57.50 47.71 -27.64
C GLY A 417 -58.00 47.83 -26.18
N VAL A 418 -57.10 47.90 -25.20
CA VAL A 418 -57.44 47.96 -23.78
C VAL A 418 -57.81 49.37 -23.34
N ASP A 419 -58.88 49.50 -22.55
CA ASP A 419 -59.28 50.77 -21.91
C ASP A 419 -58.28 51.19 -20.82
N LEU A 420 -57.53 52.26 -21.09
CA LEU A 420 -56.55 52.86 -20.20
C LEU A 420 -57.16 53.92 -19.25
N GLY A 421 -58.47 54.15 -19.28
CA GLY A 421 -59.16 55.30 -18.67
C GLY A 421 -58.99 55.52 -17.17
N ARG A 422 -58.39 54.56 -16.44
CA ARG A 422 -58.05 54.68 -15.00
C ARG A 422 -56.54 54.63 -14.70
N LEU A 423 -55.71 54.38 -15.71
CA LEU A 423 -54.27 54.25 -15.56
C LEU A 423 -53.61 55.64 -15.60
N ALA A 424 -52.94 56.03 -14.53
CA ALA A 424 -52.15 57.25 -14.55
C ALA A 424 -50.83 57.00 -15.30
N VAL A 425 -50.63 57.68 -16.43
CA VAL A 425 -49.38 57.61 -17.19
C VAL A 425 -48.67 58.96 -17.11
N LYS A 426 -47.35 58.94 -16.90
CA LYS A 426 -46.48 60.12 -16.91
C LYS A 426 -45.24 59.88 -17.76
N SER A 427 -44.71 60.94 -18.36
CA SER A 427 -43.64 60.84 -19.36
C SER A 427 -42.29 60.41 -18.77
N SER A 428 -42.07 60.63 -17.48
CA SER A 428 -40.81 60.30 -16.80
C SER A 428 -41.04 59.94 -15.33
N LEU A 429 -40.05 59.28 -14.73
CA LEU A 429 -40.08 59.00 -13.29
C LEU A 429 -40.25 60.30 -12.46
N GLN A 430 -39.57 61.39 -12.83
CA GLN A 430 -39.71 62.67 -12.10
C GLN A 430 -41.15 63.20 -12.14
N SER A 431 -41.81 63.14 -13.30
CA SER A 431 -43.20 63.59 -13.44
C SER A 431 -44.20 62.64 -12.76
N GLY A 432 -43.89 61.34 -12.69
CA GLY A 432 -44.62 60.36 -11.87
C GLY A 432 -44.55 60.67 -10.38
N ILE A 433 -43.35 60.94 -9.86
CA ILE A 433 -43.15 61.32 -8.46
C ILE A 433 -43.88 62.63 -8.16
N ALA A 434 -43.71 63.67 -8.99
CA ALA A 434 -44.41 64.94 -8.81
C ALA A 434 -45.94 64.79 -8.81
N PHE A 435 -46.47 63.88 -9.64
CA PHE A 435 -47.90 63.56 -9.67
C PHE A 435 -48.37 62.85 -8.39
N ALA A 436 -47.61 61.87 -7.91
CA ALA A 436 -47.90 61.14 -6.67
C ALA A 436 -47.92 62.10 -5.46
N MET A 437 -46.95 63.01 -5.38
CA MET A 437 -46.82 63.97 -4.27
C MET A 437 -47.93 65.04 -4.25
N ARG A 438 -48.50 65.41 -5.41
CA ARG A 438 -49.60 66.37 -5.51
C ARG A 438 -50.97 65.78 -5.17
N SER A 439 -51.09 64.46 -5.21
CA SER A 439 -52.36 63.74 -5.00
C SER A 439 -52.54 63.29 -3.53
N ARG A 440 -51.76 63.89 -2.62
CA ARG A 440 -51.64 63.50 -1.21
C ARG A 440 -52.73 64.12 -0.33
#